data_AF-A0A1T5MME4-F1
#
_entry.id   AF-A0A1T5MME4-F1
#
_cell.length_a   1.000
_cell.length_b   1.000
_cell.length_c   1.000
_cell.angle_alpha   90.00
_cell.angle_beta   90.00
_cell.angle_gamma   90.00
#
_symmetry.space_group_name_H-M   'P 1'
#
loop_
_entity.id
_entity.type
_entity.pdbx_description
1 polymer ?
#
loop_
_entity_poly.entity_id
_entity_poly.type
_entity_poly.pdbx_seq_one_letter_code
_entity_poly.pdbx_strand_id
1 'polypeptide(L)' 'MRKMISCLLFIAAGVVCFYFAFQEGTNAALGIPLTIVGALSFGLGIYKSWRDGILKSLLDFLLDFLVWL' A
#
# COMPACT_ATOMS: atom_id res chain seq x y z
N MET A 1 8.03 -14.79 -3.45
CA MET A 1 6.64 -14.80 -3.97
C MET A 1 5.58 -14.63 -2.87
N ARG A 2 5.40 -15.59 -1.93
CA ARG A 2 4.29 -15.56 -0.94
C ARG A 2 4.28 -14.32 -0.01
N LYS A 3 5.45 -13.79 0.37
CA LYS A 3 5.60 -12.57 1.18
C LYS A 3 5.21 -11.28 0.44
N MET A 4 5.47 -11.25 -0.88
CA MET A 4 5.17 -10.11 -1.75
C MET A 4 3.66 -9.94 -1.95
N ILE A 5 2.94 -11.05 -2.11
CA ILE A 5 1.46 -11.06 -2.21
C ILE A 5 0.84 -10.52 -0.92
N SER A 6 1.37 -10.88 0.25
CA SER A 6 0.88 -10.36 1.52
C SER A 6 1.09 -8.84 1.64
N CYS A 7 2.24 -8.29 1.22
CA CYS A 7 2.47 -6.85 1.22
C CYS A 7 1.53 -6.11 0.25
N LEU A 8 1.34 -6.65 -0.95
CA LEU A 8 0.40 -6.11 -1.95
C LEU A 8 -1.05 -6.09 -1.43
N LEU A 9 -1.47 -7.14 -0.72
CA LEU A 9 -2.79 -7.19 -0.10
C LEU A 9 -3.00 -6.11 0.96
N PHE A 10 -1.99 -5.83 1.81
CA PHE A 10 -2.07 -4.75 2.80
C PHE A 10 -2.14 -3.37 2.15
N ILE A 11 -1.37 -3.14 1.09
CA ILE A 11 -1.39 -1.89 0.32
C ILE A 11 -2.75 -1.71 -0.36
N ALA A 12 -3.25 -2.75 -1.04
CA ALA A 12 -4.55 -2.71 -1.70
C ALA A 12 -5.69 -2.48 -0.71
N ALA A 13 -5.67 -3.13 0.46
CA ALA A 13 -6.64 -2.90 1.52
C ALA A 13 -6.62 -1.43 2.00
N GLY A 14 -5.44 -0.85 2.18
CA GLY A 14 -5.30 0.56 2.54
C GLY A 14 -5.88 1.50 1.49
N VAL A 15 -5.63 1.24 0.20
CA VAL A 15 -6.18 2.04 -0.91
C VAL A 15 -7.70 1.95 -0.95
N VAL A 16 -8.28 0.77 -0.73
CA VAL A 16 -9.73 0.58 -0.66
C VAL A 16 -10.33 1.34 0.53
N CYS A 17 -9.69 1.29 1.70
CA CYS A 17 -10.11 2.07 2.86
C CYS A 17 -10.10 3.58 2.57
N PHE A 18 -9.06 4.10 1.92
CA PHE A 18 -9.02 5.50 1.51
C PHE A 18 -10.08 5.85 0.47
N TYR A 19 -10.32 4.98 -0.51
CA TYR A 19 -11.37 5.18 -1.51
C TYR A 19 -12.74 5.37 -0.86
N PHE A 20 -13.11 4.50 0.08
CA PHE A 20 -14.37 4.63 0.80
C PHE A 20 -14.37 5.79 1.81
N ALA A 21 -13.22 6.14 2.40
CA ALA A 21 -13.09 7.25 3.33
C ALA A 21 -13.47 8.59 2.67
N PHE A 22 -13.05 8.81 1.42
CA PHE A 22 -13.31 10.07 0.70
C PHE A 22 -14.58 10.05 -0.14
N GLN A 23 -15.31 8.93 -0.18
CA GLN A 23 -16.58 8.83 -0.89
C GLN A 23 -17.66 9.62 -0.14
N GLU A 24 -18.39 10.49 -0.84
CA GLU A 24 -19.31 11.50 -0.26
C GLU A 24 -20.37 10.92 0.69
N GLY A 25 -20.82 9.67 0.46
CA GLY A 25 -21.80 9.00 1.31
C GLY A 25 -21.23 8.37 2.59
N THR A 26 -19.96 7.98 2.61
CA THR A 26 -19.32 7.29 3.75
C THR A 26 -18.49 8.24 4.62
N ASN A 27 -18.06 9.38 4.08
CA ASN A 27 -17.14 10.30 4.73
C ASN A 27 -17.74 10.92 6.03
N ALA A 28 -19.03 11.23 6.03
CA ALA A 28 -19.72 11.88 7.16
C ALA A 28 -19.80 11.03 8.43
N ALA A 29 -19.74 9.69 8.32
CA ALA A 29 -19.87 8.77 9.44
C ALA A 29 -18.61 7.93 9.67
N LEU A 30 -17.93 7.52 8.61
CA LEU A 30 -16.82 6.57 8.65
C LEU A 30 -15.53 7.12 8.02
N GLY A 31 -15.50 8.35 7.53
CA GLY A 31 -14.33 8.93 6.86
C GLY A 31 -13.08 8.93 7.73
N ILE A 32 -13.18 9.45 8.95
CA ILE A 32 -12.08 9.49 9.91
C ILE A 32 -11.56 8.07 10.27
N PRO A 33 -12.41 7.12 10.72
CA PRO A 33 -11.92 5.78 11.06
C PRO A 33 -11.38 5.02 9.84
N LEU A 34 -12.00 5.15 8.66
CA LEU A 34 -11.48 4.55 7.42
C LEU A 34 -10.12 5.12 7.02
N THR A 35 -9.90 6.42 7.23
CA THR A 35 -8.61 7.07 6.97
C THR A 35 -7.53 6.56 7.92
N ILE A 36 -7.83 6.40 9.21
CA ILE A 36 -6.88 5.88 10.21
C ILE A 36 -6.52 4.42 9.90
N VAL A 37 -7.51 3.57 9.62
CA VAL A 37 -7.30 2.16 9.27
C VAL A 37 -6.55 2.04 7.94
N GLY A 38 -6.89 2.87 6.95
CA GLY A 38 -6.18 2.96 5.67
C GLY A 38 -4.72 3.34 5.84
N ALA A 39 -4.42 4.35 6.67
CA ALA A 39 -3.05 4.78 6.93
C ALA A 39 -2.22 3.72 7.66
N LEU A 40 -2.79 3.04 8.66
CA LEU A 40 -2.11 1.97 9.39
C LEU A 40 -1.83 0.76 8.50
N SER A 41 -2.82 0.32 7.72
CA SER A 41 -2.67 -0.82 6.80
C SER A 41 -1.67 -0.52 5.68
N PHE A 42 -1.71 0.68 5.10
CA PHE A 42 -0.76 1.13 4.09
C PHE A 42 0.66 1.27 4.65
N GLY A 43 0.80 1.87 5.84
CA GLY A 43 2.08 1.99 6.55
C GLY A 43 2.70 0.63 6.90
N LEU A 44 1.89 -0.32 7.38
CA LEU A 44 2.33 -1.69 7.62
C LEU A 44 2.73 -2.41 6.34
N GLY A 45 2.00 -2.19 5.24
CA GLY A 45 2.33 -2.71 3.91
C GLY A 45 3.69 -2.21 3.43
N ILE A 46 3.98 -0.91 3.56
CA ILE A 46 5.27 -0.30 3.20
C ILE A 46 6.38 -0.80 4.13
N TYR A 47 6.15 -0.77 5.45
CA TYR A 47 7.15 -1.20 6.43
C TYR A 47 7.56 -2.65 6.22
N LYS A 48 6.59 -3.54 5.98
CA LYS A 48 6.83 -4.95 5.68
C LYS A 48 7.54 -5.12 4.35
N SER A 49 7.15 -4.37 3.32
CA SER A 49 7.80 -4.36 2.00
C SER A 49 9.27 -3.94 2.09
N TRP A 50 9.60 -2.97 2.95
CA TRP A 50 10.97 -2.57 3.23
C TRP A 50 11.75 -3.66 3.99
N ARG A 51 11.18 -4.22 5.06
CA ARG A 51 11.80 -5.31 5.85
C ARG A 51 12.07 -6.57 5.04
N ASP A 52 11.18 -6.91 4.11
CA ASP A 52 11.33 -8.06 3.21
C ASP A 52 12.23 -7.76 1.99
N GLY A 53 12.78 -6.54 1.86
CA GLY A 53 13.68 -6.16 0.78
C GLY A 53 13.00 -6.01 -0.59
N ILE A 54 11.66 -6.06 -0.64
CA ILE A 54 10.88 -5.94 -1.88
C ILE A 54 11.08 -4.57 -2.51
N LEU A 55 11.15 -3.52 -1.69
CA LEU A 55 11.39 -2.15 -2.14
C LEU A 55 12.75 -2.00 -2.83
N LYS A 56 13.77 -2.69 -2.32
CA LYS A 56 15.11 -2.73 -2.94
C LYS A 56 15.09 -3.50 -4.25
N SER A 57 14.42 -4.66 -4.27
CA SER A 57 14.25 -5.47 -5.49
C SER A 57 13.42 -4.78 -6.58
N LEU A 58 12.41 -3.98 -6.21
CA LEU A 58 11.64 -3.16 -7.15
C LEU A 58 12.48 -2.00 -7.69
N LEU A 59 13.27 -1.36 -6.83
CA LEU A 59 14.16 -0.28 -7.24
C LEU A 59 15.25 -0.79 -8.18
N ASP A 60 15.89 -1.91 -7.86
CA ASP A 60 16.89 -2.55 -8.73
C ASP A 60 16.26 -2.91 -10.09
N PHE A 61 15.06 -3.52 -10.10
CA PHE A 61 14.35 -3.82 -11.35
C PHE A 61 14.01 -2.57 -12.17
N LEU A 62 13.58 -1.49 -11.52
CA LEU A 62 13.23 -0.25 -12.20
C LEU A 62 14.47 0.46 -12.76
N LEU A 63 15.60 0.38 -12.04
CA LEU A 63 16.88 0.91 -12.48
C LEU A 63 17.43 0.10 -13.66
N ASP A 64 17.35 -1.23 -13.60
CA ASP A 64 17.69 -2.11 -14.72
C ASP A 64 16.82 -1.82 -15.95
N PHE A 65 15.51 -1.64 -15.77
CA PHE A 65 14.60 -1.28 -16.86
C PHE A 65 14.93 0.09 -17.47
N LEU A 66 15.30 1.07 -16.65
CA LEU A 66 15.67 2.41 -17.11
C LEU A 66 17.02 2.43 -17.83
N VAL A 67 17.99 1.60 -17.41
CA VAL A 67 19.27 1.42 -18.10
C VAL A 67 19.09 0.71 -19.44
N TRP A 68 18.04 -0.09 -19.59
CA TRP A 68 17.73 -0.83 -20.82
C TRP A 68 16.92 -0.02 -21.85
N LEU A 69 16.42 1.17 -21.48
CA LEU A 69 15.65 2.09 -22.34
C LEU A 69 16.56 3.17 -22.94
#